data_AF-A0A016VKY7-F1
#
_entry.id   AF-A0A016VKY7-F1
#
_cell.length_a   1.000
_cell.length_b   1.000
_cell.length_c   1.000
_cell.angle_alpha   90.00
_cell.angle_beta   90.00
_cell.angle_gamma   90.00
#
_symmetry.space_group_name_H-M   'P 1'
#
loop_
_entity.id
_entity.type
_entity.pdbx_description
1 polymer ?
#
loop_
_entity_poly.entity_id
_entity_poly.type
_entity_poly.pdbx_seq_one_letter_code
_entity_poly.pdbx_strand_id
1 'polypeptide(L)'
;MEGYRKQINMLMDHAAYFTQRIKETEGYEMVVDSPEFLNICFWYIPSKLRKLDPAEKKARLEKIAPKIKAKMMERGTTMVGYQPDKQRPNFFRMIISNQAITRDDLDFLIKEIVEIGESL
;
A
#
# COMPACT_ATOMS: atom_id res chain seq x y z
N MET A 1 28.82 12.82 6.62
CA MET A 1 27.41 12.93 7.08
C MET A 1 26.45 13.46 6.01
N GLU A 2 26.92 14.18 4.98
CA GLU A 2 26.04 14.73 3.93
C GLU A 2 25.32 13.68 3.07
N GLY A 3 25.97 12.52 2.82
CA GLY A 3 25.36 11.42 2.05
C GLY A 3 24.12 10.82 2.70
N TYR A 4 24.17 10.53 4.00
CA TYR A 4 23.01 9.98 4.73
C TYR A 4 21.83 10.96 4.78
N ARG A 5 22.10 12.28 4.94
CA ARG A 5 21.04 13.29 4.88
C ARG A 5 20.36 13.29 3.52
N LYS A 6 21.13 13.35 2.42
CA LYS A 6 20.58 13.31 1.06
C LYS A 6 19.75 12.05 0.82
N GLN A 7 20.25 10.91 1.28
CA GLN A 7 19.55 9.63 1.19
C GLN A 7 18.20 9.67 1.92
N ILE A 8 18.17 10.10 3.18
CA ILE A 8 16.93 10.17 3.96
C ILE A 8 15.94 11.15 3.33
N ASN A 9 16.40 12.32 2.87
CA ASN A 9 15.54 13.29 2.19
C ASN A 9 14.89 12.70 0.95
N MET A 10 15.66 12.00 0.10
CA MET A 10 15.13 11.31 -1.08
C MET A 10 14.07 10.25 -0.71
N LEU A 11 14.31 9.44 0.33
CA LEU A 11 13.32 8.44 0.77
C LEU A 11 12.04 9.11 1.30
N MET A 12 12.16 10.25 2.00
CA MET A 12 11.01 11.04 2.45
C MET A 12 10.24 11.65 1.28
N ASP A 13 10.92 12.13 0.24
CA ASP A 13 10.29 12.62 -0.99
C ASP A 13 9.53 11.50 -1.71
N HIS A 14 10.08 10.28 -1.72
CA HIS A 14 9.41 9.09 -2.25
C HIS A 14 8.20 8.68 -1.41
N ALA A 15 8.26 8.81 -0.08
CA ALA A 15 7.12 8.56 0.79
C ALA A 15 5.98 9.56 0.55
N ALA A 16 6.32 10.84 0.40
CA ALA A 16 5.36 11.88 0.05
C ALA A 16 4.73 11.62 -1.33
N TYR A 17 5.56 11.29 -2.33
CA TYR A 17 5.10 10.91 -3.67
C TYR A 17 4.12 9.73 -3.62
N PHE A 18 4.53 8.61 -3.01
CA PHE A 18 3.70 7.42 -2.92
C PHE A 18 2.38 7.69 -2.19
N THR A 19 2.41 8.44 -1.09
CA THR A 19 1.20 8.85 -0.36
C THR A 19 0.23 9.62 -1.24
N GLN A 20 0.74 10.57 -2.04
CA GLN A 20 -0.09 11.34 -2.96
C GLN A 20 -0.71 10.43 -4.04
N ARG A 21 0.09 9.54 -4.65
CA ARG A 21 -0.38 8.58 -5.65
C ARG A 21 -1.46 7.65 -5.10
N ILE A 22 -1.31 7.17 -3.87
CA ILE A 22 -2.32 6.36 -3.18
C ILE A 22 -3.62 7.14 -3.02
N LYS A 23 -3.57 8.40 -2.56
CA LYS A 23 -4.77 9.25 -2.41
C LYS A 23 -5.48 9.56 -3.73
N GLU A 24 -4.74 9.65 -4.83
CA GLU A 24 -5.26 9.90 -6.17
C GLU A 24 -5.82 8.66 -6.86
N THR A 25 -5.46 7.46 -6.39
CA THR A 25 -5.83 6.21 -7.05
C THR A 25 -7.11 5.65 -6.45
N GLU A 26 -8.12 5.42 -7.31
CA GLU A 26 -9.41 4.90 -6.87
C GLU A 26 -9.29 3.52 -6.21
N GLY A 27 -10.06 3.32 -5.14
CA GLY A 27 -10.07 2.07 -4.37
C GLY A 27 -9.02 2.01 -3.28
N TYR A 28 -8.07 2.94 -3.23
CA TYR A 28 -7.16 3.05 -2.10
C TYR A 28 -7.73 3.95 -1.00
N GLU A 29 -7.56 3.52 0.25
CA GLU A 29 -7.93 4.30 1.43
C GLU A 29 -6.75 4.34 2.41
N MET A 30 -6.38 5.53 2.86
CA MET A 30 -5.31 5.70 3.85
C MET A 30 -5.78 5.22 5.23
N VAL A 31 -4.92 4.45 5.92
CA VAL A 31 -5.14 4.08 7.32
C VAL A 31 -4.83 5.28 8.22
N VAL A 32 -3.80 6.05 7.87
CA VAL A 32 -3.41 7.30 8.51
C VAL A 32 -3.28 8.34 7.42
N ASP A 33 -4.09 9.40 7.46
CA ASP A 33 -4.20 10.39 6.38
C ASP A 33 -2.87 11.05 6.02
N SER A 34 -2.02 11.30 7.01
CA SER A 34 -0.73 11.97 6.84
C SER A 34 0.36 11.15 7.53
N PRO A 35 1.06 10.27 6.79
CA PRO A 35 2.22 9.56 7.32
C PRO A 35 3.30 10.53 7.77
N GLU A 36 3.84 10.33 8.98
CA GLU A 36 4.90 11.20 9.54
C GLU A 36 6.30 10.81 9.05
N PHE A 37 6.45 9.63 8.45
CA PHE A 37 7.75 9.08 8.06
C PHE A 37 7.62 8.09 6.89
N LEU A 38 8.58 7.19 6.74
CA LEU A 38 8.73 6.24 5.64
C LEU A 38 7.74 5.06 5.66
N ASN A 39 6.75 5.06 6.58
CA ASN A 39 5.75 4.01 6.71
C ASN A 39 4.40 4.51 6.21
N ILE A 40 3.91 3.96 5.10
CA ILE A 40 2.63 4.33 4.50
C ILE A 40 1.67 3.15 4.67
N CYS A 41 0.58 3.38 5.42
CA CYS A 41 -0.41 2.37 5.72
C CYS A 41 -1.70 2.65 4.94
N PHE A 42 -2.18 1.67 4.17
CA PHE A 42 -3.34 1.81 3.29
C PHE A 42 -4.09 0.49 3.09
N TRP A 43 -5.37 0.58 2.78
CA TRP A 43 -6.17 -0.51 2.23
C TRP A 43 -6.28 -0.37 0.72
N TYR A 44 -6.45 -1.51 0.04
CA TYR A 44 -7.01 -1.54 -1.31
C TYR A 44 -8.39 -2.20 -1.27
N ILE A 45 -9.38 -1.53 -1.85
CA ILE A 45 -10.78 -1.93 -1.90
C ILE A 45 -11.15 -2.16 -3.36
N PRO A 46 -11.24 -3.43 -3.79
CA PRO A 46 -11.66 -3.77 -5.14
C PRO A 46 -13.04 -3.21 -5.47
N SER A 47 -13.27 -2.92 -6.74
CA SER A 47 -14.52 -2.34 -7.26
C SER A 47 -15.78 -3.03 -6.72
N LYS A 48 -15.77 -4.36 -6.67
CA LYS A 48 -16.87 -5.22 -6.18
C LYS A 48 -17.25 -4.98 -4.71
N LEU A 49 -16.33 -4.47 -3.88
CA LEU A 49 -16.55 -4.25 -2.45
C LEU A 49 -16.93 -2.80 -2.09
N ARG A 50 -16.75 -1.84 -3.02
CA ARG A 50 -16.88 -0.40 -2.72
C ARG A 50 -18.30 0.01 -2.32
N LYS A 51 -19.32 -0.72 -2.77
CA LYS A 51 -20.75 -0.44 -2.51
C LYS A 51 -21.36 -1.29 -1.39
N LEU A 52 -20.57 -2.14 -0.73
CA LEU A 52 -21.05 -2.96 0.37
C LEU A 52 -21.26 -2.12 1.63
N ASP A 53 -22.04 -2.66 2.57
CA ASP A 53 -22.17 -2.04 3.88
C ASP A 53 -20.80 -2.00 4.61
N PRO A 54 -20.57 -1.04 5.52
CA PRO A 54 -19.28 -0.90 6.19
C PRO A 54 -18.82 -2.13 6.98
N ALA A 55 -19.73 -2.88 7.58
CA ALA A 55 -19.40 -4.07 8.36
C ALA A 55 -19.00 -5.24 7.45
N GLU A 56 -19.74 -5.49 6.36
CA GLU A 56 -19.35 -6.49 5.37
C GLU A 56 -18.05 -6.09 4.67
N LYS A 57 -17.90 -4.82 4.26
CA LYS A 57 -16.65 -4.29 3.68
C LYS A 57 -15.46 -4.60 4.58
N LYS A 58 -15.58 -4.31 5.88
CA LYS A 58 -14.52 -4.59 6.87
C LYS A 58 -14.19 -6.08 6.98
N ALA A 59 -15.20 -6.94 7.05
CA ALA A 59 -15.01 -8.39 7.14
C ALA A 59 -14.38 -8.99 5.88
N ARG A 60 -14.67 -8.42 4.71
CA ARG A 60 -14.05 -8.82 3.43
C ARG A 60 -12.61 -8.31 3.32
N LEU A 61 -12.35 -7.06 3.71
CA LEU A 61 -11.02 -6.45 3.68
C LEU A 61 -10.00 -7.24 4.51
N GLU A 62 -10.42 -7.80 5.65
CA GLU A 62 -9.60 -8.68 6.48
C GLU A 62 -8.99 -9.84 5.66
N LYS A 63 -9.71 -10.34 4.66
CA LYS A 63 -9.28 -11.47 3.82
C LYS A 63 -8.63 -11.01 2.51
N ILE A 64 -8.80 -9.77 2.10
CA ILE A 64 -8.31 -9.27 0.79
C ILE A 64 -6.80 -9.07 0.82
N ALA A 65 -6.25 -8.37 1.82
CA ALA A 65 -4.81 -8.12 1.87
C ALA A 65 -3.96 -9.40 1.87
N PRO A 66 -4.30 -10.46 2.65
CA PRO A 66 -3.62 -11.75 2.57
C PRO A 66 -3.69 -12.41 1.18
N LYS A 67 -4.84 -12.34 0.51
CA LYS A 67 -5.02 -12.92 -0.84
C LYS A 67 -4.17 -12.19 -1.88
N ILE A 68 -4.16 -10.86 -1.84
CA ILE A 68 -3.32 -10.05 -2.73
C ILE A 68 -1.84 -10.39 -2.48
N LYS A 69 -1.42 -10.46 -1.21
CA LYS A 69 -0.05 -10.84 -0.85
C LYS A 69 0.33 -12.23 -1.37
N ALA A 70 -0.54 -13.22 -1.22
CA ALA A 70 -0.30 -14.57 -1.73
C ALA A 70 -0.08 -14.57 -3.25
N LYS A 71 -0.97 -13.90 -4.00
CA LYS A 71 -0.84 -13.76 -5.47
C LYS A 71 0.41 -12.98 -5.88
N MET A 72 0.76 -11.95 -5.15
CA MET A 72 1.99 -11.18 -5.35
C MET A 72 3.24 -12.05 -5.13
N MET A 73 3.22 -12.94 -4.12
CA MET A 73 4.29 -13.92 -3.89
C MET A 73 4.36 -14.97 -5.01
N GLU A 74 3.22 -15.47 -5.51
CA GLU A 74 3.18 -16.40 -6.64
C GLU A 74 3.76 -15.76 -7.92
N ARG A 75 3.45 -14.49 -8.18
CA ARG A 75 3.96 -13.76 -9.36
C ARG A 75 5.45 -13.40 -9.24
N GLY A 76 5.95 -13.18 -8.02
CA GLY A 76 7.35 -12.84 -7.77
C GLY A 76 7.79 -11.47 -8.30
N THR A 77 6.84 -10.58 -8.59
CA THR A 77 7.09 -9.27 -9.22
C THR A 77 7.47 -8.18 -8.22
N THR A 78 6.82 -8.17 -7.06
CA THR A 78 7.09 -7.22 -5.96
C THR A 78 6.64 -7.82 -4.63
N MET A 79 6.91 -7.14 -3.51
CA MET A 79 6.46 -7.56 -2.19
C MET A 79 6.21 -6.37 -1.27
N VAL A 80 5.01 -6.31 -0.69
CA VAL A 80 4.69 -5.41 0.43
C VAL A 80 4.19 -6.22 1.64
N GLY A 81 4.39 -5.73 2.86
CA GLY A 81 3.86 -6.36 4.07
C GLY A 81 2.40 -5.99 4.29
N TYR A 82 1.66 -6.83 5.01
CA TYR A 82 0.37 -6.48 5.57
C TYR A 82 0.32 -6.87 7.04
N GLN A 83 -0.55 -6.21 7.81
CA GLN A 83 -0.73 -6.46 9.23
C GLN A 83 -2.13 -6.04 9.67
N PRO A 84 -2.71 -6.70 10.68
CA PRO A 84 -3.89 -6.20 11.37
C PRO A 84 -3.49 -5.15 12.41
N ASP A 85 -4.46 -4.36 12.85
CA ASP A 85 -4.39 -3.58 14.08
C ASP A 85 -5.67 -3.84 14.89
N LYS A 86 -5.64 -3.67 16.22
CA LYS A 86 -6.67 -4.17 17.16
C LYS A 86 -8.12 -3.92 16.74
N GLN A 87 -8.39 -2.80 16.06
CA GLN A 87 -9.74 -2.40 15.63
C GLN A 87 -9.92 -2.37 14.11
N ARG A 88 -8.87 -2.63 13.34
CA ARG A 88 -8.79 -2.36 11.90
C ARG A 88 -8.49 -3.66 11.13
N PRO A 89 -9.16 -3.91 10.01
CA PRO A 89 -8.88 -5.09 9.22
C PRO A 89 -7.47 -5.01 8.61
N ASN A 90 -6.91 -6.14 8.18
CA ASN A 90 -5.61 -6.20 7.52
C ASN A 90 -5.42 -5.08 6.48
N PHE A 91 -4.35 -4.32 6.65
CA PHE A 91 -3.92 -3.26 5.74
C PHE A 91 -2.49 -3.50 5.28
N PHE A 92 -2.13 -2.92 4.15
CA PHE A 92 -0.75 -2.92 3.68
C PHE A 92 0.06 -1.86 4.41
N ARG A 93 1.30 -2.22 4.71
CA ARG A 93 2.30 -1.30 5.26
C ARG A 93 3.49 -1.26 4.31
N MET A 94 3.54 -0.21 3.50
CA MET A 94 4.70 0.08 2.67
C MET A 94 5.76 0.78 3.49
N ILE A 95 7.00 0.29 3.41
CA ILE A 95 8.16 0.88 4.08
C ILE A 95 9.19 1.25 3.02
N ILE A 96 9.46 2.54 2.86
CA ILE A 96 10.43 3.04 1.88
C ILE A 96 11.79 3.16 2.56
N SER A 97 12.63 2.13 2.42
CA SER A 97 13.97 2.09 3.04
C SER A 97 15.10 1.82 2.04
N ASN A 98 14.78 1.26 0.88
CA ASN A 98 15.76 0.93 -0.15
C ASN A 98 16.13 2.17 -0.97
N GLN A 99 17.42 2.48 -1.07
CA GLN A 99 17.92 3.63 -1.86
C GLN A 99 17.72 3.46 -3.36
N ALA A 100 17.63 2.23 -3.84
CA ALA A 100 17.46 1.93 -5.26
C ALA A 100 16.01 2.07 -5.73
N ILE A 101 15.06 2.34 -4.83
CA ILE A 101 13.66 2.49 -5.19
C ILE A 101 13.46 3.76 -6.02
N THR A 102 12.72 3.63 -7.10
CA THR A 102 12.36 4.73 -8.00
C THR A 102 10.86 5.02 -7.91
N ARG A 103 10.42 6.13 -8.52
CA ARG A 103 8.98 6.41 -8.66
C ARG A 103 8.26 5.37 -9.51
N ASP A 104 8.92 4.84 -10.53
CA ASP A 104 8.35 3.79 -11.39
C ASP A 104 8.10 2.49 -10.60
N ASP A 105 8.98 2.12 -9.67
CA ASP A 105 8.77 0.97 -8.78
C ASP A 105 7.55 1.18 -7.87
N LEU A 106 7.36 2.42 -7.40
CA LEU A 106 6.24 2.81 -6.55
C LEU A 106 4.91 2.78 -7.32
N ASP A 107 4.89 3.33 -8.53
CA ASP A 107 3.72 3.28 -9.42
C ASP A 107 3.42 1.83 -9.85
N PHE A 108 4.45 1.02 -10.10
CA PHE A 108 4.30 -0.40 -10.38
C PHE A 108 3.63 -1.13 -9.21
N LEU A 109 4.04 -0.89 -7.96
CA LEU A 109 3.41 -1.51 -6.79
C LEU A 109 1.91 -1.18 -6.71
N ILE A 110 1.53 0.09 -6.95
CA ILE A 110 0.12 0.51 -6.97
C ILE A 110 -0.65 -0.24 -8.04
N LYS A 111 -0.10 -0.30 -9.26
CA LYS A 111 -0.73 -1.02 -10.38
C LYS A 111 -0.88 -2.51 -10.10
N GLU A 112 0.17 -3.14 -9.58
CA GLU A 112 0.18 -4.59 -9.31
C GLU A 112 -0.87 -4.98 -8.26
N ILE A 113 -1.03 -4.18 -7.20
CA ILE A 113 -2.07 -4.40 -6.19
C ILE A 113 -3.47 -4.25 -6.80
N VAL A 114 -3.70 -3.26 -7.67
CA VAL A 114 -4.98 -3.06 -8.37
C VAL A 114 -5.28 -4.27 -9.25
N GLU A 115 -4.36 -4.68 -10.11
CA GLU A 115 -4.55 -5.80 -11.04
C GLU A 115 -4.85 -7.10 -10.29
N ILE A 116 -4.07 -7.40 -9.25
CA ILE A 116 -4.33 -8.57 -8.42
C ILE A 116 -5.69 -8.44 -7.74
N GLY A 117 -5.97 -7.31 -7.10
CA GLY A 117 -7.18 -7.10 -6.32
C GLY A 117 -8.48 -7.14 -7.14
N GLU A 118 -8.47 -6.66 -8.38
CA GLU A 118 -9.61 -6.76 -9.29
C GLU A 118 -9.82 -8.18 -9.85
N SER A 119 -8.75 -8.97 -9.93
CA SER A 119 -8.81 -10.37 -10.38
C SER A 119 -9.32 -11.35 -9.31
N LEU A 120 -9.42 -10.91 -8.04
CA LEU A 120 -9.97 -11.69 -6.92
C LEU A 120 -11.51 -11.75 -6.93
#